data_AF-A0A2G2M2P5-F1
#
_entry.id   AF-A0A2G2M2P5-F1
#
_cell.length_a   1.000
_cell.length_b   1.000
_cell.length_c   1.000
_cell.angle_alpha   90.00
_cell.angle_beta   90.00
_cell.angle_gamma   90.00
#
_symmetry.space_group_name_H-M   'P 1'
#
loop_
_entity.id
_entity.type
_entity.pdbx_description
1 polymer ?
#
loop_
_entity_poly.entity_id
_entity_poly.type
_entity_poly.pdbx_seq_one_letter_code
_entity_poly.pdbx_strand_id
1 'polypeptide(L)'
;MDNRKKYEHWEHIAKYDLDTAKAMLKAGRYLYVVFMCQQAVEKIVKGLHVLYVGSEAPRTHNIWIVFKSVFLKEEYKNLVLDEKFDDKTKKYKPIFVKLLAYYIAERYPSYKESMGSEVTKEVASDILKKSEEAFLWVQSLNQFSKF
;
A
#
# COMPACT_ATOMS: atom_id res chain seq x y z
N MET A 1 20.60 -12.59 3.81
CA MET A 1 20.38 -11.33 3.06
C MET A 1 19.88 -10.30 4.05
N ASP A 2 20.56 -9.17 4.13
CA ASP A 2 20.25 -8.04 4.99
C ASP A 2 18.80 -7.53 4.80
N ASN A 3 18.11 -7.20 5.91
CA ASN A 3 16.73 -6.74 5.91
C ASN A 3 16.57 -5.45 5.09
N ARG A 4 17.57 -4.57 5.12
CA ARG A 4 17.61 -3.35 4.30
C ARG A 4 17.58 -3.68 2.82
N LYS A 5 18.44 -4.60 2.36
CA LYS A 5 18.45 -5.04 0.95
C LYS A 5 17.13 -5.68 0.53
N LYS A 6 16.49 -6.45 1.41
CA LYS A 6 15.15 -7.01 1.13
C LYS A 6 14.11 -5.88 1.01
N TYR A 7 14.13 -4.92 1.93
CA TYR A 7 13.27 -3.74 1.87
C TYR A 7 13.47 -2.96 0.57
N GLU A 8 14.70 -2.68 0.16
CA GLU A 8 15.00 -1.95 -1.09
C GLU A 8 14.42 -2.65 -2.32
N HIS A 9 14.47 -3.99 -2.35
CA HIS A 9 13.81 -4.76 -3.40
C HIS A 9 12.29 -4.57 -3.38
N TRP A 10 11.65 -4.68 -2.22
CA TRP A 10 10.22 -4.42 -2.05
C TRP A 10 9.85 -2.98 -2.44
N GLU A 11 10.65 -2.00 -2.02
CA GLU A 11 10.46 -0.59 -2.33
C GLU A 11 10.55 -0.34 -3.85
N HIS A 12 11.54 -0.94 -4.51
CA HIS A 12 11.73 -0.84 -5.96
C HIS A 12 10.50 -1.35 -6.72
N ILE A 13 10.03 -2.55 -6.42
CA ILE A 13 8.85 -3.11 -7.10
C ILE A 13 7.56 -2.35 -6.75
N ALA A 14 7.47 -1.80 -5.53
CA ALA A 14 6.32 -1.01 -5.11
C ALA A 14 6.25 0.35 -5.84
N LYS A 15 7.40 1.01 -6.05
CA LYS A 15 7.50 2.24 -6.85
C LYS A 15 7.13 1.97 -8.31
N TYR A 16 7.62 0.87 -8.87
CA TYR A 16 7.28 0.47 -10.24
C TYR A 16 5.77 0.30 -10.46
N ASP A 17 5.06 -0.32 -9.51
CA ASP A 17 3.60 -0.44 -9.59
C ASP A 17 2.91 0.92 -9.50
N LEU A 18 3.39 1.83 -8.65
CA LEU A 18 2.84 3.18 -8.52
C LEU A 18 3.02 3.98 -9.82
N ASP A 19 4.17 3.89 -10.46
CA ASP A 19 4.41 4.51 -11.77
C ASP A 19 3.57 3.86 -12.87
N THR A 20 3.35 2.55 -12.78
CA THR A 20 2.42 1.86 -13.69
C THR A 20 0.99 2.34 -13.49
N ALA A 21 0.54 2.59 -12.25
CA ALA A 21 -0.78 3.17 -11.98
C ALA A 21 -0.96 4.54 -12.67
N LYS A 22 0.07 5.40 -12.62
CA LYS A 22 0.09 6.69 -13.36
C LYS A 22 -0.01 6.48 -14.87
N ALA A 23 0.72 5.51 -15.41
CA ALA A 23 0.66 5.19 -16.84
C ALA A 23 -0.72 4.67 -17.26
N MET A 24 -1.35 3.82 -16.44
CA MET A 24 -2.70 3.31 -16.67
C MET A 24 -3.76 4.42 -16.64
N LEU A 25 -3.59 5.43 -15.78
CA LEU A 25 -4.50 6.57 -15.74
C LEU A 25 -4.43 7.38 -17.04
N LYS A 26 -3.22 7.63 -17.56
CA LYS A 26 -3.02 8.29 -18.86
C LYS A 26 -3.61 7.49 -20.02
N ALA A 27 -3.55 6.17 -19.94
CA ALA A 27 -4.08 5.25 -20.94
C ALA A 27 -5.61 5.01 -20.83
N GLY A 28 -6.31 5.65 -19.88
CA GLY A 28 -7.75 5.45 -19.68
C GLY A 28 -8.14 4.10 -19.07
N ARG A 29 -7.18 3.39 -18.48
CA ARG A 29 -7.36 2.02 -17.93
C ARG A 29 -7.65 2.07 -16.43
N TYR A 30 -8.80 2.62 -16.06
CA TYR A 30 -9.11 3.00 -14.67
C TYR A 30 -9.16 1.84 -13.66
N LEU A 31 -9.67 0.67 -14.05
CA LEU A 31 -9.60 -0.53 -13.19
C LEU A 31 -8.15 -0.95 -12.89
N TYR A 32 -7.26 -0.82 -13.87
CA TYR A 32 -5.84 -1.12 -13.67
C TYR A 32 -5.15 -0.06 -12.79
N VAL A 33 -5.61 1.20 -12.79
CA VAL A 33 -5.09 2.23 -11.88
C VAL A 33 -5.30 1.80 -10.43
N VAL A 34 -6.53 1.46 -10.06
CA VAL A 34 -6.88 1.10 -8.68
C VAL A 34 -6.25 -0.23 -8.26
N PHE A 35 -6.12 -1.18 -9.18
CA PHE A 35 -5.39 -2.42 -8.93
C PHE A 35 -3.90 -2.17 -8.66
N MET A 36 -3.24 -1.35 -9.47
CA MET A 36 -1.82 -1.03 -9.27
C MET A 36 -1.59 -0.20 -8.00
N CYS A 37 -2.55 0.63 -7.60
CA CYS A 37 -2.51 1.32 -6.30
C CYS A 37 -2.52 0.33 -5.13
N GLN A 38 -3.38 -0.70 -5.18
CA GLN A 38 -3.36 -1.78 -4.18
C GLN A 38 -1.99 -2.45 -4.14
N GLN A 39 -1.44 -2.84 -5.30
CA GLN A 39 -0.14 -3.51 -5.38
C GLN A 39 0.98 -2.67 -4.76
N ALA A 40 1.08 -1.40 -5.17
CA ALA A 40 2.10 -0.48 -4.70
C ALA A 40 2.05 -0.30 -3.16
N VAL A 41 0.87 0.00 -2.61
CA VAL A 41 0.72 0.24 -1.17
C VAL A 41 0.91 -1.05 -0.36
N GLU A 42 0.42 -2.19 -0.84
CA GLU A 42 0.65 -3.49 -0.20
C GLU A 42 2.13 -3.84 -0.13
N LYS A 43 2.86 -3.71 -1.26
CA LYS A 43 4.28 -4.05 -1.35
C LYS A 43 5.15 -3.17 -0.46
N ILE A 44 4.90 -1.86 -0.38
CA ILE A 44 5.70 -1.01 0.52
C ILE A 44 5.46 -1.33 2.00
N VAL A 45 4.23 -1.65 2.40
CA VAL A 45 3.92 -2.08 3.77
C VAL A 45 4.58 -3.43 4.07
N LYS A 46 4.57 -4.38 3.12
CA LYS A 46 5.29 -5.67 3.25
C LYS A 46 6.80 -5.48 3.34
N GLY A 47 7.36 -4.56 2.56
CA GLY A 47 8.77 -4.18 2.66
C GLY A 47 9.12 -3.71 4.06
N LEU A 48 8.33 -2.82 4.65
CA LEU A 48 8.55 -2.35 6.02
C LEU A 48 8.39 -3.47 7.05
N HIS A 49 7.47 -4.41 6.84
CA HIS A 49 7.40 -5.59 7.69
C HIS A 49 8.72 -6.35 7.69
N VAL A 50 9.29 -6.62 6.52
CA VAL A 50 10.59 -7.30 6.42
C VAL A 50 11.70 -6.49 7.08
N LEU A 51 11.68 -5.16 6.90
CA LEU A 51 12.67 -4.26 7.49
C LEU A 51 12.67 -4.31 9.03
N TYR A 52 11.48 -4.14 9.63
CA TYR A 52 11.31 -4.04 11.09
C TYR A 52 11.32 -5.39 11.80
N VAL A 53 10.70 -6.40 11.21
CA VAL A 53 10.45 -7.71 11.85
C VAL A 53 11.50 -8.75 11.44
N GLY A 54 12.21 -8.54 10.32
CA GLY A 54 13.21 -9.47 9.80
C GLY A 54 12.65 -10.77 9.20
N SER A 55 11.32 -10.89 9.10
CA SER A 55 10.63 -12.04 8.51
C SER A 55 9.58 -11.61 7.47
N GLU A 56 9.19 -12.56 6.64
CA GLU A 56 8.16 -12.36 5.62
C GLU A 56 6.83 -11.90 6.23
N ALA A 57 6.15 -10.98 5.54
CA ALA A 57 4.86 -10.50 5.95
C ALA A 57 3.79 -11.62 5.94
N PRO A 58 2.71 -11.50 6.74
CA PRO A 58 1.59 -12.43 6.70
C PRO A 58 1.05 -12.61 5.28
N ARG A 59 0.67 -13.84 4.91
CA ARG A 59 0.09 -14.17 3.59
C ARG A 59 -1.33 -13.65 3.47
N THR A 60 -1.47 -12.35 3.30
CA THR A 60 -2.73 -11.63 3.09
C THR A 60 -2.54 -10.47 2.12
N HIS A 61 -3.65 -10.04 1.51
CA HIS A 61 -3.72 -8.81 0.70
C HIS A 61 -4.36 -7.66 1.47
N ASN A 62 -4.75 -7.89 2.73
CA ASN A 62 -5.27 -6.85 3.58
C ASN A 62 -4.12 -6.00 4.12
N ILE A 63 -3.90 -4.84 3.49
CA ILE A 63 -2.85 -3.87 3.82
C ILE A 63 -2.92 -3.48 5.31
N TRP A 64 -4.13 -3.29 5.85
CA TRP A 64 -4.31 -2.92 7.25
C TRP A 64 -3.84 -4.02 8.22
N ILE A 65 -4.06 -5.30 7.88
CA ILE A 65 -3.57 -6.41 8.72
C ILE A 65 -2.04 -6.40 8.78
N VAL A 66 -1.37 -6.24 7.64
CA VAL A 66 0.11 -6.18 7.59
C VAL A 66 0.64 -4.93 8.29
N PHE A 67 0.01 -3.78 8.09
CA PHE A 67 0.40 -2.54 8.77
C PHE A 67 0.35 -2.68 10.29
N LYS A 68 -0.75 -3.23 10.82
CA LYS A 68 -0.89 -3.49 12.26
C LYS A 68 0.12 -4.48 12.81
N SER A 69 0.50 -5.50 12.02
CA SER A 69 1.42 -6.54 12.50
C SER A 69 2.85 -6.02 12.71
N VAL A 70 3.15 -4.82 12.21
CA VAL A 70 4.38 -4.08 12.49
C VAL A 70 4.07 -2.95 13.45
N PHE A 71 3.35 -1.93 13.02
CA PHE A 71 3.37 -0.62 13.68
C PHE A 71 2.43 -0.49 14.88
N LEU A 72 1.52 -1.44 15.10
CA LEU A 72 0.64 -1.45 16.27
C LEU A 72 0.96 -2.59 17.25
N LYS A 73 2.06 -3.32 17.04
CA LYS A 73 2.58 -4.25 18.05
C LYS A 73 3.49 -3.49 19.01
N GLU A 74 3.32 -3.71 20.31
CA GLU A 74 4.13 -3.08 21.37
C GLU A 74 5.65 -3.19 21.13
N GLU A 75 6.10 -4.31 20.56
CA GLU A 75 7.50 -4.58 20.23
C GLU A 75 8.11 -3.57 19.25
N TYR A 76 7.32 -3.07 18.29
CA TYR A 76 7.81 -2.19 17.21
C TYR A 76 7.17 -0.80 17.21
N LYS A 77 6.02 -0.64 17.87
CA LYS A 77 5.28 0.63 17.93
C LYS A 77 6.15 1.77 18.47
N ASN A 78 6.94 1.49 19.51
CA ASN A 78 7.82 2.47 20.15
C ASN A 78 9.08 2.80 19.32
N LEU A 79 9.29 2.13 18.17
CA LEU A 79 10.39 2.46 17.26
C LEU A 79 10.06 3.68 16.38
N VAL A 80 8.78 3.92 16.10
CA VAL A 80 8.36 5.04 15.24
C VAL A 80 8.23 6.32 16.05
N LEU A 81 9.11 7.28 15.80
CA LEU A 81 9.14 8.58 16.47
C LEU A 81 8.60 9.69 15.54
N ASP A 82 7.36 9.55 15.08
CA ASP A 82 6.62 10.59 14.32
C ASP A 82 5.42 11.04 15.16
N GLU A 83 5.43 12.29 15.62
CA GLU A 83 4.33 12.88 16.41
C GLU A 83 2.98 12.85 15.66
N LYS A 84 3.02 12.83 14.31
CA LYS A 84 1.83 12.74 13.46
C LYS A 84 1.46 11.31 13.10
N PHE A 85 2.15 10.30 13.65
CA PHE A 85 1.94 8.90 13.30
C PHE A 85 0.49 8.46 13.49
N ASP A 86 -0.10 8.77 14.65
CA ASP A 86 -1.47 8.37 14.97
C ASP A 86 -2.50 9.06 14.06
N ASP A 87 -2.31 10.35 13.78
CA ASP A 87 -3.19 11.11 12.90
C ASP A 87 -3.11 10.63 11.45
N LYS A 88 -1.90 10.37 10.95
CA LYS A 88 -1.70 9.81 9.61
C LYS A 88 -2.24 8.37 9.52
N THR A 89 -2.07 7.58 10.58
CA THR A 89 -2.67 6.23 10.65
C THR A 89 -4.18 6.29 10.53
N LYS A 90 -4.85 7.21 11.25
CA LYS A 90 -6.29 7.45 11.11
C LYS A 90 -6.66 7.96 9.70
N LYS A 91 -5.87 8.89 9.15
CA LYS A 91 -6.07 9.47 7.80
C LYS A 91 -6.03 8.40 6.70
N TYR A 92 -5.05 7.49 6.74
CA TYR A 92 -4.79 6.56 5.63
C TYR A 92 -5.40 5.16 5.81
N LYS A 93 -5.84 4.78 7.02
CA LYS A 93 -6.59 3.53 7.22
C LYS A 93 -7.76 3.34 6.23
N PRO A 94 -8.60 4.35 5.92
CA PRO A 94 -9.67 4.21 4.94
C PRO A 94 -9.19 3.79 3.54
N ILE A 95 -8.06 4.33 3.07
CA ILE A 95 -7.54 3.95 1.74
C ILE A 95 -6.99 2.51 1.73
N PHE A 96 -6.36 2.06 2.82
CA PHE A 96 -5.92 0.66 2.95
C PHE A 96 -7.07 -0.34 2.87
N VAL A 97 -8.21 -0.01 3.47
CA VAL A 97 -9.42 -0.85 3.41
C VAL A 97 -10.06 -0.79 2.04
N LYS A 98 -10.16 0.41 1.43
CA LYS A 98 -10.77 0.58 0.12
C LYS A 98 -10.01 -0.13 -0.99
N LEU A 99 -8.68 -0.11 -0.97
CA LEU A 99 -7.84 -0.77 -1.97
C LEU A 99 -8.04 -2.30 -2.01
N LEU A 100 -8.33 -2.92 -0.87
CA LEU A 100 -8.63 -4.36 -0.79
C LEU A 100 -9.86 -4.75 -1.62
N ALA A 101 -10.86 -3.87 -1.73
CA ALA A 101 -12.05 -4.14 -2.54
C ALA A 101 -11.71 -4.25 -4.04
N TYR A 102 -10.81 -3.41 -4.54
CA TYR A 102 -10.35 -3.44 -5.94
C TYR A 102 -9.58 -4.72 -6.26
N TYR A 103 -8.82 -5.22 -5.29
CA TYR A 103 -8.12 -6.49 -5.42
C TYR A 103 -9.06 -7.68 -5.62
N ILE A 104 -10.15 -7.72 -4.84
CA ILE A 104 -11.15 -8.78 -4.92
C ILE A 104 -11.87 -8.72 -6.27
N ALA A 105 -12.23 -7.52 -6.73
CA ALA A 105 -13.01 -7.36 -7.96
C ALA A 105 -12.28 -7.76 -9.25
N GLU A 106 -10.96 -7.66 -9.30
CA GLU A 106 -10.23 -8.12 -10.49
C GLU A 106 -10.26 -9.65 -10.64
N ARG A 107 -10.42 -10.38 -9.53
CA ARG A 107 -10.44 -11.84 -9.51
C ARG A 107 -11.79 -12.47 -9.85
N TYR A 108 -12.89 -11.70 -9.79
CA TYR A 108 -14.25 -12.23 -10.02
C TYR A 108 -14.94 -11.47 -11.15
N PRO A 109 -15.27 -12.14 -12.28
CA PRO A 109 -15.89 -11.49 -13.46
C PRO A 109 -17.15 -10.67 -13.15
N SER A 110 -18.00 -11.18 -12.26
CA SER A 110 -19.23 -10.49 -11.84
C SER A 110 -18.98 -9.16 -11.10
N TYR A 111 -17.91 -9.09 -10.30
CA TYR A 111 -17.51 -7.85 -9.63
C TYR A 111 -16.75 -6.91 -10.57
N LYS A 112 -16.06 -7.45 -11.57
CA LYS A 112 -15.33 -6.66 -12.57
C LYS A 112 -16.28 -5.83 -13.44
N GLU A 113 -17.44 -6.37 -13.80
CA GLU A 113 -18.48 -5.65 -14.54
C GLU A 113 -19.12 -4.54 -13.70
N SER A 114 -19.47 -4.80 -12.44
CA SER A 114 -20.08 -3.80 -11.55
C SER A 114 -19.08 -2.73 -11.10
N MET A 115 -17.82 -3.08 -10.85
CA MET A 115 -16.78 -2.11 -10.50
C MET A 115 -16.28 -1.33 -11.71
N GLY A 116 -16.32 -1.93 -12.91
CA GLY A 116 -15.93 -1.26 -14.15
C GLY A 116 -16.79 -0.04 -14.45
N SER A 117 -18.09 -0.09 -14.14
CA SER A 117 -18.99 1.05 -14.28
C SER A 117 -18.83 2.09 -13.18
N GLU A 118 -18.41 1.70 -11.97
CA GLU A 118 -18.22 2.60 -10.82
C GLU A 118 -16.85 3.31 -10.81
N VAL A 119 -15.80 2.70 -11.35
CA VAL A 119 -14.44 3.26 -11.37
C VAL A 119 -14.28 4.19 -12.57
N THR A 120 -14.81 5.40 -12.44
CA THR A 120 -14.61 6.48 -13.41
C THR A 120 -13.19 7.04 -13.38
N LYS A 121 -12.87 7.94 -14.33
CA LYS A 121 -11.60 8.67 -14.35
C LYS A 121 -11.36 9.44 -13.05
N GLU A 122 -12.39 10.11 -12.55
CA GLU A 122 -12.36 10.93 -11.36
C GLU A 122 -12.10 10.06 -10.12
N VAL A 123 -12.79 8.93 -10.02
CA VAL A 123 -12.58 7.95 -8.95
C VAL A 123 -11.16 7.39 -9.00
N ALA A 124 -10.69 6.94 -10.17
CA ALA A 124 -9.34 6.40 -10.32
C ALA A 124 -8.25 7.45 -10.01
N SER A 125 -8.45 8.71 -10.43
CA SER A 125 -7.52 9.80 -10.13
C SER A 125 -7.49 10.14 -8.64
N ASP A 126 -8.63 10.14 -7.95
CA ASP A 126 -8.70 10.37 -6.50
C ASP A 126 -8.04 9.23 -5.72
N ILE A 127 -8.28 7.98 -6.12
CA ILE A 127 -7.64 6.81 -5.53
C ILE A 127 -6.13 6.83 -5.74
N LEU A 128 -5.66 7.16 -6.95
CA LEU A 128 -4.24 7.28 -7.23
C LEU A 128 -3.59 8.33 -6.32
N LYS A 129 -4.15 9.54 -6.25
CA LYS A 129 -3.62 10.61 -5.40
C LYS A 129 -3.54 10.19 -3.93
N LYS A 130 -4.63 9.61 -3.38
CA LYS A 130 -4.66 9.14 -1.99
C LYS A 130 -3.67 8.01 -1.74
N SER A 131 -3.47 7.14 -2.73
CA SER A 131 -2.51 6.03 -2.65
C SER A 131 -1.08 6.53 -2.71
N GLU A 132 -0.77 7.55 -3.52
CA GLU A 132 0.54 8.21 -3.55
C GLU A 132 0.87 8.88 -2.20
N GLU A 133 -0.07 9.64 -1.64
CA GLU A 133 0.09 10.26 -0.32
C GLU A 133 0.35 9.22 0.78
N ALA A 134 -0.43 8.13 0.77
CA ALA A 134 -0.27 7.03 1.72
C ALA A 134 1.05 6.28 1.51
N PHE A 135 1.43 6.00 0.26
CA PHE A 135 2.68 5.35 -0.11
C PHE A 135 3.88 6.13 0.40
N LEU A 136 3.94 7.43 0.13
CA LEU A 136 5.04 8.30 0.54
C LEU A 136 5.16 8.37 2.07
N TRP A 137 4.03 8.49 2.76
CA TRP A 137 4.04 8.45 4.22
C TRP A 137 4.54 7.11 4.74
N VAL A 138 3.97 6.00 4.28
CA VAL A 138 4.38 4.65 4.70
C VAL A 138 5.86 4.45 4.42
N GLN A 139 6.32 4.80 3.23
CA GLN A 139 7.72 4.77 2.85
C GLN A 139 8.59 5.55 3.84
N SER A 140 8.21 6.77 4.23
CA SER A 140 8.99 7.57 5.17
C SER A 140 9.24 6.89 6.52
N LEU A 141 8.38 5.95 6.94
CA LEU A 141 8.55 5.19 8.17
C LEU A 141 9.80 4.32 8.16
N ASN A 142 10.40 4.04 6.99
CA ASN A 142 11.64 3.27 6.92
C ASN A 142 12.80 3.92 7.69
N GLN A 143 12.80 5.25 7.84
CA GLN A 143 13.85 6.01 8.54
C GLN A 143 13.94 5.73 10.04
N PHE A 144 12.89 5.17 10.64
CA PHE A 144 12.86 4.82 12.07
C PHE A 144 13.27 3.37 12.34
N SER A 145 13.61 2.61 11.30
CA SER A 145 14.19 1.28 11.47
C SER A 145 15.55 1.37 12.15
N LYS A 146 15.80 0.48 13.11
CA LYS A 146 17.12 0.30 13.75
C LYS A 146 18.06 -0.60 12.93
N PHE A 147 17.58 -1.14 11.81
CA PHE A 147 18.27 -2.05 10.90
C PHE A 147 18.32 -1.48 9.48
#